data_AF-A0A9E0IZR4-F1
#
_entry.id   AF-A0A9E0IZR4-F1
#
_cell.length_a   1.000
_cell.length_b   1.000
_cell.length_c   1.000
_cell.angle_alpha   90.00
_cell.angle_beta   90.00
_cell.angle_gamma   90.00
#
_symmetry.space_group_name_H-M   'P 1'
#
loop_
_entity.id
_entity.type
_entity.pdbx_description
1 polymer ?
#
loop_
_entity_poly.entity_id
_entity_poly.type
_entity_poly.pdbx_seq_one_letter_code
_entity_poly.pdbx_strand_id
1 'polypeptide(L)'
;MNPERARQLRDAIRHRSHRDQKLARRYGTDKKRRLYFDNLHPEQTEQVRQLLDGIEGLTVTTTSGRCLVVRYNLTEYTLAGLEKALASQGFRLQDTLLHRWFRALIHFWEDTQLRNLRLPERLLKKSNEVYVKAWEHHPHGDHDETPVELREER
;
A
#
# COMPACT_ATOMS: atom_id res chain seq x y z
N MET A 1 25.03 -3.24 -29.10
CA MET A 1 24.96 -3.13 -27.62
C MET A 1 25.43 -4.47 -27.07
N ASN A 2 26.50 -4.53 -26.27
CA ASN A 2 27.08 -5.80 -25.82
C ASN A 2 26.10 -6.54 -24.86
N PRO A 3 25.82 -7.85 -25.06
CA PRO A 3 24.90 -8.63 -24.22
C PRO A 3 25.24 -8.59 -22.73
N GLU A 4 26.52 -8.52 -22.35
CA GLU A 4 26.90 -8.39 -20.94
C GLU A 4 26.45 -7.07 -20.31
N ARG A 5 26.50 -5.99 -21.08
CA ARG A 5 26.06 -4.66 -20.65
C ARG A 5 24.53 -4.61 -20.53
N ALA A 6 23.81 -5.35 -21.37
CA ALA A 6 22.36 -5.55 -21.25
C ALA A 6 21.99 -6.37 -19.99
N ARG A 7 22.78 -7.40 -19.66
CA ARG A 7 22.63 -8.18 -18.41
C ARG A 7 22.87 -7.31 -17.18
N GLN A 8 23.95 -6.52 -17.16
CA GLN A 8 24.25 -5.58 -16.07
C GLN A 8 23.14 -4.52 -15.89
N LEU A 9 22.59 -3.97 -16.98
CA LEU A 9 21.48 -3.02 -16.93
C LEU A 9 20.18 -3.69 -16.40
N ARG A 10 19.90 -4.93 -16.79
CA ARG A 10 18.78 -5.73 -16.27
C ARG A 10 18.91 -5.93 -14.75
N ASP A 11 20.09 -6.31 -14.28
CA ASP A 11 20.33 -6.55 -12.85
C ASP A 11 20.26 -5.26 -12.03
N ALA A 12 20.78 -4.15 -12.54
CA ALA A 12 20.60 -2.82 -11.95
C ALA A 12 19.10 -2.41 -11.85
N ILE A 13 18.28 -2.79 -12.83
CA ILE A 13 16.83 -2.56 -12.82
C ILE A 13 16.12 -3.50 -11.82
N ARG A 14 16.62 -4.73 -11.60
CA ARG A 14 16.10 -5.69 -10.60
C ARG A 14 16.24 -5.13 -9.18
N HIS A 15 17.36 -4.51 -8.85
CA HIS A 15 17.54 -3.79 -7.57
C HIS A 15 16.60 -2.59 -7.40
N ARG A 16 16.13 -1.99 -8.50
CA ARG A 16 15.12 -0.92 -8.48
C ARG A 16 13.71 -1.43 -8.11
N SER A 17 13.41 -2.70 -8.35
CA SER A 17 12.14 -3.36 -7.96
C SER A 17 11.95 -3.41 -6.44
N HIS A 18 13.03 -3.67 -5.70
CA HIS A 18 13.04 -3.58 -4.24
C HIS A 18 12.70 -2.17 -3.72
N ARG A 19 12.89 -1.14 -4.56
CA ARG A 19 12.56 0.26 -4.22
C ARG A 19 11.06 0.51 -4.20
N ASP A 20 10.26 -0.23 -4.98
CA ASP A 20 8.79 -0.15 -4.99
C ASP A 20 8.18 -0.84 -3.77
N GLN A 21 8.77 -1.94 -3.31
CA GLN A 21 8.47 -2.54 -1.99
C GLN A 21 8.80 -1.57 -0.85
N LYS A 22 9.84 -0.75 -1.02
CA LYS A 22 10.17 0.37 -0.13
C LYS A 22 9.11 1.47 -0.14
N LEU A 23 8.35 1.66 -1.22
CA LEU A 23 7.27 2.66 -1.33
C LEU A 23 5.98 2.19 -0.65
N ALA A 24 5.64 0.89 -0.73
CA ALA A 24 4.62 0.30 0.12
C ALA A 24 5.00 0.41 1.62
N ARG A 25 6.30 0.28 1.95
CA ARG A 25 6.84 0.62 3.28
C ARG A 25 6.86 2.11 3.61
N ARG A 26 6.77 3.04 2.64
CA ARG A 26 6.82 4.50 2.91
C ARG A 26 5.54 5.02 3.57
N TYR A 27 4.40 4.41 3.27
CA TYR A 27 3.16 4.70 3.98
C TYR A 27 2.91 3.57 4.97
N GLY A 28 3.58 3.64 6.13
CA GLY A 28 3.44 2.64 7.20
C GLY A 28 1.98 2.26 7.47
N THR A 29 1.78 1.03 7.92
CA THR A 29 0.44 0.53 8.27
C THR A 29 -0.08 1.19 9.54
N ASP A 30 0.79 1.78 10.36
CA ASP A 30 0.42 2.61 11.51
C ASP A 30 -0.32 3.86 11.07
N LYS A 31 -1.57 3.98 11.51
CA LYS A 31 -2.44 5.14 11.28
C LYS A 31 -2.65 5.91 12.56
N LYS A 32 -2.78 7.23 12.43
CA LYS A 32 -3.18 8.15 13.49
C LYS A 32 -4.35 8.97 12.97
N ARG A 33 -5.53 8.82 13.57
CA ARG A 33 -6.76 9.52 13.16
C ARG A 33 -7.37 10.28 14.31
N ARG A 34 -8.11 11.33 13.98
CA ARG A 34 -8.91 12.10 14.93
C ARG A 34 -10.37 11.72 14.77
N LEU A 35 -10.99 11.33 15.87
CA LEU A 35 -12.43 11.10 15.99
C LEU A 35 -13.03 12.33 16.65
N TYR A 36 -13.89 13.03 15.92
CA TYR A 36 -14.63 14.18 16.43
C TYR A 36 -16.04 13.74 16.81
N PHE A 37 -16.47 14.07 18.02
CA PHE A 37 -17.79 13.72 18.56
C PHE A 37 -18.76 14.88 18.46
N ASP A 38 -20.05 14.56 18.41
CA ASP A 38 -21.11 15.55 18.35
C ASP A 38 -21.13 16.46 19.58
N ASN A 39 -21.74 17.64 19.46
CA ASN A 39 -21.90 18.60 20.56
C ASN A 39 -22.98 18.16 21.55
N LEU A 40 -23.91 17.30 21.09
CA LEU A 40 -25.13 16.98 21.80
C LEU A 40 -24.91 16.12 23.06
N HIS A 41 -23.82 15.35 23.10
CA HIS A 41 -23.52 14.40 24.19
C HIS A 41 -22.03 14.47 24.56
N PRO A 42 -21.60 15.46 25.37
CA PRO A 42 -20.19 15.64 25.73
C PRO A 42 -19.59 14.41 26.45
N GLU A 43 -20.40 13.69 27.24
CA GLU A 43 -20.02 12.48 27.98
C GLU A 43 -19.59 11.32 27.07
N GLN A 44 -20.03 11.29 25.81
CA GLN A 44 -19.67 10.23 24.85
C GLN A 44 -18.16 10.16 24.62
N THR A 45 -17.46 11.29 24.68
CA THR A 45 -16.01 11.31 24.42
C THR A 45 -15.27 10.43 25.44
N GLU A 46 -15.65 10.51 26.71
CA GLU A 46 -15.00 9.75 27.77
C GLU A 46 -15.46 8.28 27.78
N GLN A 47 -16.74 8.02 27.50
CA GLN A 47 -17.25 6.65 27.34
C GLN A 47 -16.57 5.91 26.20
N VAL A 48 -16.40 6.56 25.04
CA VAL A 48 -15.71 5.98 23.89
C VAL A 48 -14.24 5.79 24.20
N ARG A 49 -13.59 6.70 24.92
CA ARG A 49 -12.21 6.51 25.37
C ARG A 49 -12.06 5.25 26.20
N GLN A 50 -12.91 5.07 27.22
CA GLN A 50 -12.88 3.89 28.09
C GLN A 50 -13.15 2.59 27.32
N LEU A 51 -14.09 2.61 26.38
CA LEU A 51 -14.38 1.48 25.52
C LEU A 51 -13.17 1.09 24.65
N LEU A 52 -12.54 2.07 24.02
CA LEU A 52 -11.45 1.85 23.08
C LEU A 52 -10.11 1.53 23.77
N ASP A 53 -9.88 2.01 25.00
CA ASP A 53 -8.69 1.68 25.80
C ASP A 53 -8.57 0.19 26.15
N GLY A 54 -9.69 -0.55 26.14
CA GLY A 54 -9.71 -1.99 26.39
C GLY A 54 -9.38 -2.86 25.18
N ILE A 55 -9.16 -2.27 24.00
CA ILE A 55 -8.97 -2.99 22.74
C ILE A 55 -7.48 -3.17 22.44
N GLU A 56 -7.04 -4.42 22.29
CA GLU A 56 -5.65 -4.75 21.94
C GLU A 56 -5.26 -4.16 20.58
N GLY A 57 -4.05 -3.60 20.48
CA GLY A 57 -3.55 -3.01 19.22
C GLY A 57 -4.10 -1.61 18.90
N LEU A 58 -4.99 -1.07 19.75
CA LEU A 58 -5.50 0.29 19.64
C LEU A 58 -4.91 1.17 20.75
N THR A 59 -4.42 2.36 20.40
CA THR A 59 -4.00 3.37 21.38
C THR A 59 -4.85 4.61 21.23
N VAL A 60 -5.44 5.07 22.33
CA VAL A 60 -6.30 6.25 22.36
C VAL A 60 -5.61 7.34 23.17
N THR A 61 -5.71 8.58 22.72
CA THR A 61 -5.24 9.74 23.46
C THR A 61 -6.30 10.83 23.40
N THR A 62 -6.70 11.32 24.58
CA THR A 62 -7.62 12.44 24.69
C THR A 62 -6.94 13.72 24.22
N THR A 63 -7.63 14.49 23.39
CA THR A 63 -7.25 15.87 23.08
C THR A 63 -8.19 16.80 23.85
N SER A 64 -7.79 18.06 24.08
CA SER A 64 -8.70 19.05 24.65
C SER A 64 -9.99 19.15 23.81
N GLY A 65 -11.15 19.01 24.45
CA GLY A 65 -12.47 19.07 23.82
C GLY A 65 -13.06 17.70 23.44
N ARG A 66 -13.90 17.69 22.40
CA ARG A 66 -14.69 16.52 21.95
C ARG A 66 -14.00 15.74 20.85
N CYS A 67 -12.70 15.49 21.04
CA CYS A 67 -11.84 14.87 20.06
C CYS A 67 -10.96 13.81 20.71
N LEU A 68 -10.98 12.61 20.15
CA LEU A 68 -10.03 11.55 20.49
C LEU A 68 -9.05 11.34 19.35
N VAL A 69 -7.80 11.05 19.68
CA VAL A 69 -6.80 10.61 18.73
C VAL A 69 -6.64 9.11 18.89
N VAL A 70 -6.92 8.36 17.82
CA VAL A 70 -6.73 6.92 17.78
C VAL A 70 -5.51 6.57 16.94
N ARG A 71 -4.71 5.63 17.41
CA ARG A 71 -3.60 5.02 16.68
C ARG A 71 -3.85 3.53 16.56
N TYR A 72 -3.73 3.00 15.35
CA TYR A 72 -3.99 1.59 15.06
C TYR A 72 -3.16 1.13 13.88
N ASN A 73 -2.95 -0.18 13.79
CA ASN A 73 -2.37 -0.80 12.61
C ASN A 73 -3.48 -1.07 11.58
N LEU A 74 -3.28 -0.61 10.34
CA LEU A 74 -4.23 -0.79 9.25
C LEU A 74 -4.52 -2.26 8.92
N THR A 75 -3.59 -3.17 9.23
CA THR A 75 -3.80 -4.62 9.01
C THR A 75 -4.83 -5.23 9.97
N GLU A 76 -5.08 -4.58 11.11
CA GLU A 76 -5.99 -5.04 12.15
C GLU A 76 -7.28 -4.21 12.17
N TYR A 77 -7.15 -2.89 12.06
CA TYR A 77 -8.26 -1.95 12.18
C TYR A 77 -8.31 -0.95 11.02
N THR A 78 -9.51 -0.46 10.72
CA THR A 78 -9.73 0.63 9.76
C THR A 78 -10.58 1.71 10.41
N LEU A 79 -10.46 2.97 9.94
CA LEU A 79 -11.32 4.03 10.45
C LEU A 79 -12.80 3.66 10.26
N ALA A 80 -13.19 3.23 9.05
CA ALA A 80 -14.56 2.84 8.75
C ALA A 80 -15.07 1.72 9.68
N GLY A 81 -14.23 0.74 10.00
CA GLY A 81 -14.55 -0.34 10.93
C GLY A 81 -14.79 0.17 12.35
N LEU A 82 -13.90 1.04 12.86
CA LEU A 82 -14.04 1.66 14.17
C LEU A 82 -15.31 2.52 14.25
N GLU A 83 -15.56 3.36 13.24
CA GLU A 83 -16.76 4.20 13.20
C GLU A 83 -18.06 3.38 13.17
N LYS A 84 -18.08 2.29 12.40
CA LYS A 84 -19.23 1.37 12.37
C LYS A 84 -19.47 0.69 13.72
N ALA A 85 -18.40 0.25 14.39
CA ALA A 85 -18.47 -0.34 15.71
C ALA A 85 -19.00 0.66 16.75
N LEU A 86 -18.49 1.90 16.74
CA LEU A 86 -18.96 2.97 17.61
C LEU A 86 -20.44 3.33 17.35
N ALA A 87 -20.83 3.43 16.08
CA ALA A 87 -22.22 3.68 15.70
C ALA A 87 -23.16 2.55 16.14
N SER A 88 -22.71 1.29 16.08
CA SER A 88 -23.49 0.14 16.56
C SER A 88 -23.76 0.14 18.06
N GLN A 89 -22.91 0.85 18.82
CA GLN A 89 -23.06 1.05 20.27
C GLN A 89 -23.81 2.35 20.62
N GLY A 90 -24.28 3.10 19.62
CA GLY A 90 -25.05 4.33 19.80
C GLY A 90 -24.22 5.62 19.90
N PHE A 91 -22.89 5.56 19.74
CA PHE A 91 -22.05 6.75 19.74
C PHE A 91 -22.18 7.54 18.43
N ARG A 92 -22.20 8.87 18.54
CA ARG A 92 -22.37 9.75 17.37
C ARG A 92 -21.11 10.58 17.11
N LEU A 93 -20.55 10.36 15.93
CA LEU A 93 -19.47 11.19 15.40
C LEU A 93 -20.03 12.45 14.75
N GLN A 94 -19.21 13.50 14.68
CA GLN A 94 -19.59 14.77 14.09
C GLN A 94 -19.95 14.61 12.61
N ASP A 95 -21.16 14.99 12.20
CA ASP A 95 -21.66 14.75 10.84
C ASP A 95 -21.77 15.99 9.96
N THR A 96 -20.89 16.98 10.18
CA THR A 96 -20.82 18.13 9.27
C THR A 96 -20.31 17.70 7.89
N LEU A 97 -20.70 18.42 6.84
CA LEU A 97 -20.28 18.14 5.46
C LEU A 97 -18.76 17.96 5.36
N LEU A 98 -17.99 18.88 5.94
CA LEU A 98 -16.53 18.82 5.93
C LEU A 98 -15.98 17.53 6.54
N HIS A 99 -16.51 17.09 7.70
CA HIS A 99 -16.07 15.85 8.34
C HIS A 99 -16.45 14.62 7.52
N ARG A 100 -17.63 14.60 6.89
CA ARG A 100 -18.02 13.52 5.97
C ARG A 100 -17.05 13.41 4.80
N TRP A 101 -16.66 14.54 4.19
CA TRP A 101 -15.69 14.56 3.10
C TRP A 101 -14.32 14.02 3.52
N PHE A 102 -13.78 14.48 4.66
CA PHE A 102 -12.50 13.97 5.16
C PHE A 102 -12.55 12.48 5.50
N ARG A 103 -13.63 12.01 6.14
CA ARG A 103 -13.84 10.58 6.40
C ARG A 103 -13.87 9.77 5.11
N ALA A 104 -14.62 10.21 4.11
CA ALA A 104 -14.71 9.53 2.82
C ALA A 104 -13.33 9.39 2.14
N LEU A 105 -12.51 10.44 2.19
CA LEU A 105 -11.13 10.39 1.68
C LEU A 105 -10.26 9.40 2.47
N ILE A 106 -10.35 9.41 3.79
CA ILE A 106 -9.60 8.47 4.64
C ILE A 106 -10.03 7.03 4.34
N HIS A 107 -11.34 6.78 4.23
CA HIS A 107 -11.89 5.45 3.89
C HIS A 107 -11.37 4.97 2.55
N PHE A 108 -11.42 5.82 1.53
CA PHE A 108 -10.90 5.51 0.21
C PHE A 108 -9.41 5.16 0.22
N TRP A 109 -8.59 5.95 0.93
CA TRP A 109 -7.15 5.69 1.03
C TRP A 109 -6.81 4.43 1.81
N GLU A 110 -7.49 4.18 2.93
CA GLU A 110 -7.28 2.99 3.76
C GLU A 110 -7.70 1.72 3.03
N ASP A 111 -8.85 1.74 2.36
CA ASP A 111 -9.32 0.62 1.53
C ASP A 111 -8.38 0.37 0.33
N THR A 112 -7.94 1.43 -0.36
CA THR A 112 -6.97 1.31 -1.46
C THR A 112 -5.64 0.73 -0.97
N GLN A 113 -5.15 1.19 0.18
CA GLN A 113 -3.91 0.68 0.76
C GLN A 113 -4.05 -0.80 1.16
N LEU A 114 -5.15 -1.18 1.81
CA LEU A 114 -5.42 -2.58 2.15
C LEU A 114 -5.49 -3.49 0.92
N ARG A 115 -6.16 -3.04 -0.14
CA ARG A 115 -6.19 -3.78 -1.41
C ARG A 115 -4.79 -3.95 -1.99
N ASN A 116 -3.96 -2.91 -1.97
CA ASN A 116 -2.58 -2.98 -2.43
C ASN A 116 -1.68 -3.88 -1.58
N LEU A 117 -1.93 -3.96 -0.26
CA LEU A 117 -1.22 -4.87 0.65
C LEU A 117 -1.58 -6.34 0.42
N ARG A 118 -2.83 -6.62 0.01
CA ARG A 118 -3.31 -7.98 -0.28
C ARG A 118 -2.89 -8.50 -1.65
N LEU A 119 -2.57 -7.61 -2.58
CA LEU A 119 -2.12 -8.02 -3.90
C LEU A 119 -0.70 -8.60 -3.79
N PRO A 120 -0.44 -9.80 -4.35
CA PRO A 120 0.93 -10.29 -4.48
C PRO A 120 1.73 -9.26 -5.27
N GLU A 121 3.03 -9.15 -4.97
CA GLU A 121 3.93 -8.26 -5.70
C GLU A 121 3.65 -8.39 -7.19
N ARG A 122 3.21 -7.29 -7.83
CA ARG A 122 2.92 -7.30 -9.25
C ARG A 122 4.15 -7.80 -9.97
N LEU A 123 4.05 -9.00 -10.54
CA LEU A 123 5.05 -9.62 -11.41
C LEU A 123 5.07 -8.89 -12.77
N LEU A 124 5.07 -7.55 -12.76
CA LEU A 124 5.17 -6.70 -13.95
C LEU A 124 6.45 -7.02 -14.75
N LYS A 125 7.42 -7.71 -14.14
CA LYS A 125 8.69 -8.13 -14.75
C LYS A 125 8.74 -9.58 -15.26
N LYS A 126 7.73 -10.43 -15.02
CA LYS A 126 7.70 -11.78 -15.64
C LYS A 126 7.24 -11.78 -17.09
N SER A 127 6.59 -10.72 -17.56
CA SER A 127 6.28 -10.56 -18.99
C SER A 127 7.55 -10.40 -19.84
N ASN A 128 8.60 -9.79 -19.31
CA ASN A 128 9.88 -9.66 -20.01
C ASN A 128 10.53 -11.02 -20.29
N GLU A 129 10.34 -12.05 -19.46
CA GLU A 129 10.87 -13.38 -19.75
C GLU A 129 10.21 -14.00 -20.98
N VAL A 130 8.94 -13.70 -21.22
CA VAL A 130 8.22 -14.12 -22.43
C VAL A 130 8.78 -13.40 -23.66
N TYR A 131 9.01 -12.09 -23.57
CA TYR A 131 9.63 -11.32 -24.67
C TYR A 131 11.09 -11.71 -24.93
N VAL A 132 11.87 -12.00 -23.89
CA VAL A 132 13.26 -12.46 -24.01
C VAL A 132 13.31 -13.85 -24.66
N LYS A 133 12.47 -14.80 -24.23
CA LYS A 133 12.39 -16.12 -24.87
C LYS A 133 11.90 -16.03 -26.32
N ALA A 134 10.89 -15.20 -26.59
CA ALA A 134 10.43 -14.98 -27.96
C ALA A 134 11.55 -14.38 -28.83
N TRP A 135 12.33 -13.43 -28.30
CA TRP A 135 13.49 -12.86 -28.97
C TRP A 135 14.60 -13.89 -29.23
N GLU A 136 14.90 -14.77 -28.27
CA GLU A 136 15.89 -15.86 -28.42
C GLU A 136 15.54 -16.84 -29.55
N HIS A 137 14.25 -17.02 -29.86
CA HIS A 137 13.78 -17.89 -30.93
C HIS A 137 13.68 -17.21 -32.30
N HIS A 138 13.96 -15.90 -32.41
CA HIS A 138 14.01 -15.23 -33.72
C HIS A 138 15.42 -15.35 -34.32
N PRO A 139 15.54 -15.67 -35.62
CA PRO A 139 16.84 -15.72 -36.29
C PRO A 139 17.41 -14.30 -36.41
N HIS A 140 18.38 -13.98 -35.56
CA HIS A 140 19.14 -12.73 -35.60
C HIS A 140 20.50 -12.99 -36.25
N GLY A 141 20.97 -12.05 -37.08
CA GLY A 141 22.21 -12.19 -37.86
C GLY A 141 23.53 -12.26 -37.06
N ASP A 142 23.47 -12.19 -35.73
CA ASP A 142 24.61 -12.40 -34.82
C ASP A 142 24.76 -13.87 -34.38
N HIS A 143 23.77 -14.72 -34.66
CA HIS A 143 23.89 -16.17 -34.51
C HIS A 143 24.42 -16.77 -35.81
N ASP A 144 25.62 -16.33 -36.18
CA ASP A 144 26.29 -16.81 -37.37
C ASP A 144 26.90 -18.19 -37.11
N GLU A 145 26.08 -19.22 -37.36
CA GLU A 145 26.45 -20.64 -37.33
C GLU A 145 27.38 -21.02 -38.50
N THR A 146 27.77 -20.06 -39.35
CA THR A 146 28.67 -20.33 -40.48
C THR A 146 29.94 -21.02 -39.96
N PRO A 147 30.20 -22.27 -40.41
CA PRO A 147 31.39 -23.01 -40.04
C PRO A 147 32.66 -22.17 -40.29
N VAL A 148 33.64 -22.28 -39.40
CA VAL A 148 34.90 -21.51 -39.48
C VAL A 148 35.56 -21.62 -40.86
N GLU A 149 35.46 -22.79 -41.49
CA GLU A 149 35.99 -23.06 -42.83
C GLU A 149 35.41 -22.13 -43.92
N LEU A 150 34.17 -21.68 -43.77
CA LEU A 150 33.49 -20.75 -44.69
C LEU A 150 33.69 -19.27 -44.31
N ARG A 151 34.26 -19.00 -43.13
CA ARG A 151 34.54 -17.65 -42.64
C ARG A 151 35.94 -17.16 -43.05
N GLU A 152 36.83 -18.08 -43.40
CA GLU A 152 38.22 -17.83 -43.80
C GLU A 152 38.50 -18.21 -45.27
N GLU A 153 37.76 -17.65 -46.22
CA GLU A 153 38.19 -17.64 -47.64
C GLU A 153 38.79 -16.26 -47.99
N ARG A 154 40.14 -16.22 -47.99
CA ARG A 154 41.11 -15.24 -48.52
C ARG A 154 40.70 -13.79 -48.75
#